data_AF-A0ABD4KU33-F1
#
_entry.id   AF-A0ABD4KU33-F1
#
_cell.length_a   1.000
_cell.length_b   1.000
_cell.length_c   1.000
_cell.angle_alpha   90.00
_cell.angle_beta   90.00
_cell.angle_gamma   90.00
#
_symmetry.space_group_name_H-M   'P 1'
#
loop_
_entity.id
_entity.type
_entity.pdbx_description
1 polymer ?
#
loop_
_entity_poly.entity_id
_entity_poly.type
_entity_poly.pdbx_seq_one_letter_code
_entity_poly.pdbx_strand_id
1 'polypeptide(L)'
;LVRAIDTKNKKPYIDVFDGSYEESICTEEGWHHLGPTRSENKMSFSEFFFEALGWGQSITSDSNNLTMHQVLRLLYLIQSSDSTKIFRSEVDARYDSASTRQAIGDFVLGLDDLSLYESRQKKWKLTRNIDSIESDIKSYKRILEIDELTSLKDYDDAITNKQNELEICVIEKNRKLSM
;
A
#
# COMPACT_ATOMS: atom_id res chain seq x y z
N LEU A 1 23.33 -7.79 -11.01
CA LEU A 1 22.33 -7.56 -9.94
C LEU A 1 21.96 -8.91 -9.35
N VAL A 2 22.60 -9.31 -8.24
CA VAL A 2 22.22 -10.54 -7.51
C VAL A 2 21.16 -10.11 -6.50
N ARG A 3 19.94 -10.63 -6.64
CA ARG A 3 18.87 -10.38 -5.66
C ARG A 3 19.34 -10.92 -4.31
N ALA A 4 19.48 -10.04 -3.32
CA ALA A 4 19.81 -10.45 -1.97
C ALA A 4 18.62 -11.25 -1.41
N ILE A 5 18.78 -12.57 -1.29
CA ILE A 5 17.79 -13.43 -0.65
C ILE A 5 18.12 -13.44 0.84
N ASP A 6 17.34 -12.73 1.65
CA ASP A 6 17.47 -12.79 3.11
C ASP A 6 17.04 -14.19 3.59
N THR A 7 18.01 -14.97 4.10
CA THR A 7 17.81 -16.35 4.57
C THR A 7 17.34 -16.41 6.02
N LYS A 8 17.23 -15.27 6.72
CA LYS A 8 16.83 -15.23 8.14
C LYS A 8 15.32 -15.23 8.33
N ASN A 9 14.64 -16.34 8.07
CA ASN A 9 13.27 -16.70 8.54
C ASN A 9 12.16 -15.61 8.48
N LYS A 10 12.41 -14.48 7.81
CA LYS A 10 11.50 -13.37 7.57
C LYS A 10 10.88 -13.66 6.22
N LYS A 11 9.55 -13.63 6.17
CA LYS A 11 8.84 -13.81 4.91
C LYS A 11 9.38 -12.79 3.90
N PRO A 12 9.69 -13.19 2.66
CA PRO A 12 10.40 -12.35 1.71
C PRO A 12 9.55 -11.14 1.31
N TYR A 13 10.21 -10.01 1.11
CA TYR A 13 9.62 -8.80 0.55
C TYR A 13 9.81 -8.75 -0.97
N ILE A 14 8.94 -8.00 -1.64
CA ILE A 14 9.04 -7.73 -3.07
C ILE A 14 9.12 -6.22 -3.23
N ASP A 15 10.08 -5.79 -4.05
CA ASP A 15 10.26 -4.39 -4.40
C ASP A 15 9.63 -4.17 -5.77
N VAL A 16 8.76 -3.16 -5.84
CA VAL A 16 8.04 -2.81 -7.06
C VAL A 16 8.24 -1.34 -7.35
N PHE A 17 8.54 -1.02 -8.60
CA PHE A 17 8.64 0.34 -9.09
C PHE A 17 7.46 0.60 -10.02
N ASP A 18 6.75 1.70 -9.79
CA ASP A 18 5.66 2.15 -10.64
C ASP A 18 6.20 3.17 -11.65
N GLY A 19 6.44 2.74 -12.90
CA GLY A 19 7.01 3.60 -13.94
C GLY A 19 7.80 2.82 -14.98
N SER A 20 8.58 3.55 -15.78
CA SER A 20 9.42 2.93 -16.81
C SER A 20 10.67 2.27 -16.20
N TYR A 21 11.20 1.27 -16.91
CA TYR A 21 12.44 0.61 -16.50
C TYR A 21 13.62 1.59 -16.42
N GLU A 22 13.67 2.57 -17.32
CA GLU A 22 14.74 3.57 -17.40
C GLU A 22 14.74 4.49 -16.18
N GLU A 23 13.55 4.93 -15.73
CA GLU A 23 13.38 5.70 -14.50
C GLU A 23 13.76 4.90 -13.25
N SER A 24 13.45 3.60 -13.24
CA SER A 24 13.72 2.72 -12.09
C SER A 24 15.23 2.59 -11.78
N ILE A 25 16.09 2.75 -12.78
CA ILE A 25 17.55 2.66 -12.63
C ILE A 25 18.16 3.99 -12.19
N CYS A 26 17.57 5.11 -12.61
CA CYS A 26 18.09 6.45 -12.37
C CYS A 26 17.75 6.98 -10.96
N THR A 27 16.67 6.50 -10.34
CA THR A 27 16.14 7.07 -9.11
C THR A 27 15.87 5.98 -8.06
N GLU A 28 16.39 6.19 -6.85
CA GLU A 28 16.08 5.31 -5.70
C GLU A 28 14.74 5.67 -5.03
N GLU A 29 14.25 6.89 -5.25
CA GLU A 29 12.92 7.35 -4.83
C GLU A 29 11.82 6.75 -5.73
N GLY A 30 10.71 6.30 -5.14
CA GLY A 30 9.57 5.71 -5.86
C GLY A 30 9.47 4.18 -5.79
N TRP A 31 10.46 3.50 -5.21
CA TRP A 31 10.38 2.05 -4.98
C TRP A 31 9.45 1.72 -3.80
N HIS A 32 8.52 0.78 -4.04
CA HIS A 32 7.59 0.27 -3.05
C HIS A 32 8.08 -1.08 -2.49
N HIS A 33 8.37 -1.10 -1.18
CA HIS A 33 8.71 -2.32 -0.45
C HIS A 33 7.44 -3.01 0.08
N LEU A 34 6.99 -4.07 -0.59
CA LEU A 34 5.74 -4.78 -0.29
C LEU A 34 6.00 -6.08 0.46
N GLY A 35 5.25 -6.28 1.54
CA GLY A 35 5.26 -7.50 2.34
C GLY A 35 4.11 -8.45 1.98
N PRO A 36 4.14 -9.69 2.48
CA PRO A 36 3.07 -10.67 2.26
C PRO A 36 1.83 -10.40 3.11
N THR A 37 1.97 -9.65 4.21
CA THR A 37 0.86 -9.30 5.11
C THR A 37 0.56 -7.82 5.00
N ARG A 38 -0.72 -7.47 5.04
CA ARG A 38 -1.17 -6.08 5.16
C ARG A 38 -0.72 -5.50 6.51
N SER A 39 -0.31 -4.24 6.49
CA SER A 39 -0.16 -3.39 7.68
C SER A 39 -1.12 -2.21 7.55
N GLU A 40 -1.32 -1.47 8.64
CA GLU A 40 -2.25 -0.32 8.68
C GLU A 40 -1.88 0.72 7.61
N ASN A 41 -0.57 0.95 7.42
CA ASN A 41 -0.03 1.93 6.45
C ASN A 41 0.55 1.31 5.18
N LYS A 42 0.57 -0.03 5.04
CA LYS A 42 1.20 -0.70 3.88
C LYS A 42 0.33 -1.81 3.33
N MET A 43 0.10 -1.71 2.02
CA MET A 43 -0.64 -2.70 1.27
C MET A 43 0.17 -3.99 1.11
N SER A 44 -0.49 -5.14 1.07
CA SER A 44 0.18 -6.41 0.80
C SER A 44 0.54 -6.53 -0.69
N PHE A 45 1.51 -7.39 -1.00
CA PHE A 45 1.86 -7.75 -2.38
C PHE A 45 0.63 -8.14 -3.21
N SER A 46 -0.26 -9.00 -2.70
CA SER A 46 -1.41 -9.47 -3.49
C SER A 46 -2.37 -8.33 -3.83
N GLU A 47 -2.66 -7.48 -2.84
CA GLU A 47 -3.52 -6.30 -3.04
C GLU A 47 -2.91 -5.32 -4.06
N PHE A 48 -1.59 -5.12 -4.03
CA PHE A 48 -0.90 -4.27 -5.00
C PHE A 48 -1.02 -4.80 -6.43
N PHE A 49 -0.82 -6.11 -6.63
CA PHE A 49 -0.96 -6.70 -7.96
C PHE A 49 -2.39 -6.65 -8.47
N PHE A 50 -3.38 -6.88 -7.60
CA PHE A 50 -4.78 -6.74 -8.01
C PHE A 50 -5.10 -5.30 -8.41
N GLU A 51 -4.64 -4.31 -7.65
CA GLU A 51 -4.82 -2.90 -8.03
C GLU A 51 -4.12 -2.56 -9.36
N ALA A 52 -2.86 -2.97 -9.53
CA ALA A 52 -2.09 -2.71 -10.74
C ALA A 52 -2.74 -3.34 -12.00
N LEU A 53 -3.39 -4.49 -11.85
CA LEU A 53 -4.12 -5.17 -12.93
C LEU A 53 -5.55 -4.62 -13.14
N GLY A 54 -6.00 -3.68 -12.30
CA GLY A 54 -7.39 -3.23 -12.27
C GLY A 54 -8.37 -4.34 -11.84
N TRP A 55 -7.88 -5.36 -11.16
CA TRP A 55 -8.66 -6.50 -10.70
C TRP A 55 -9.25 -6.26 -9.31
N GLY A 56 -10.46 -6.79 -9.16
CA GLY A 56 -11.18 -6.80 -7.90
C GLY A 56 -10.45 -7.52 -6.77
N GLN A 57 -10.87 -7.30 -5.52
CA GLN A 57 -10.59 -8.27 -4.44
C GLN A 57 -11.87 -9.00 -4.08
N SER A 58 -11.93 -10.30 -4.36
CA SER A 58 -13.01 -11.17 -3.89
C SER A 58 -12.75 -11.62 -2.45
N ILE A 59 -13.82 -11.73 -1.67
CA ILE A 59 -13.78 -12.33 -0.33
C ILE A 59 -14.34 -13.74 -0.42
N THR A 60 -13.60 -14.70 0.15
CA THR A 60 -14.09 -16.06 0.34
C THR A 60 -15.19 -16.08 1.41
N SER A 61 -16.09 -17.08 1.40
CA SER A 61 -17.11 -17.29 2.45
C SER A 61 -16.58 -17.21 3.89
N ASP A 62 -15.31 -17.55 4.08
CA ASP A 62 -14.61 -17.57 5.37
C ASP A 62 -14.01 -16.19 5.74
N SER A 63 -14.46 -15.10 5.10
CA SER A 63 -14.00 -13.71 5.29
C SER A 63 -12.53 -13.43 4.94
N ASN A 64 -11.85 -14.40 4.33
CA ASN A 64 -10.47 -14.24 3.86
C ASN A 64 -10.44 -13.63 2.45
N ASN A 65 -9.61 -12.60 2.27
CA ASN A 65 -9.33 -12.02 0.96
C ASN A 65 -8.62 -13.05 0.08
N LEU A 66 -8.98 -13.08 -1.20
CA LEU A 66 -8.25 -13.85 -2.20
C LEU A 66 -6.82 -13.30 -2.33
N THR A 67 -5.85 -14.21 -2.47
CA THR A 67 -4.44 -13.87 -2.67
C THR A 67 -4.02 -14.09 -4.11
N MET A 68 -3.02 -13.36 -4.58
CA MET A 68 -2.47 -13.54 -5.93
C MET A 68 -1.95 -14.97 -6.14
N HIS A 69 -1.40 -15.58 -5.08
CA HIS A 69 -1.00 -16.99 -5.08
C HIS A 69 -2.16 -17.92 -5.43
N GLN A 70 -3.33 -17.73 -4.80
CA GLN A 70 -4.52 -18.55 -5.05
C GLN A 70 -5.02 -18.44 -6.50
N VAL A 71 -4.96 -17.24 -7.10
CA VAL A 71 -5.30 -17.05 -8.52
C VAL A 71 -4.26 -17.73 -9.43
N LEU A 72 -2.96 -17.54 -9.15
CA LEU A 72 -1.88 -18.14 -9.94
C LEU A 72 -1.87 -19.68 -9.91
N ARG A 73 -2.50 -20.32 -8.91
CA ARG A 73 -2.67 -21.78 -8.86
C ARG A 73 -3.49 -22.34 -10.03
N LEU A 74 -4.27 -21.51 -10.72
CA LEU A 74 -4.93 -21.86 -11.98
C LEU A 74 -3.98 -21.77 -13.18
N LEU A 75 -3.09 -20.78 -13.19
CA LEU A 75 -2.23 -20.47 -14.33
C LEU A 75 -1.02 -21.41 -14.42
N TYR A 76 -0.53 -21.93 -13.30
CA TYR A 76 0.64 -22.79 -13.25
C TYR A 76 0.28 -24.23 -12.87
N LEU A 77 -0.30 -24.96 -13.83
CA LEU A 77 -0.41 -26.42 -13.73
C LEU A 77 0.95 -27.05 -14.06
N ILE A 78 1.45 -27.93 -13.18
CA ILE A 78 2.72 -28.65 -13.39
C ILE A 78 2.38 -30.06 -13.91
N GLN A 79 3.21 -30.61 -14.80
CA GLN A 79 3.03 -31.93 -15.42
C GLN A 79 2.84 -33.10 -14.43
N SER A 80 3.27 -32.95 -13.17
CA SER A 80 3.08 -33.95 -12.11
C SER A 80 1.74 -33.83 -11.38
N SER A 81 0.91 -32.85 -11.73
CA SER A 81 -0.41 -32.64 -11.11
C SER A 81 -1.41 -33.61 -11.73
N ASP A 82 -2.33 -34.14 -10.92
CA ASP A 82 -3.37 -35.05 -11.40
C ASP A 82 -4.11 -34.41 -12.58
N SER A 83 -4.26 -35.16 -13.68
CA SER A 83 -4.88 -34.66 -14.91
C SER A 83 -6.35 -34.23 -14.73
N THR A 84 -6.98 -34.63 -13.63
CA THR A 84 -8.37 -34.30 -13.27
C THR A 84 -8.49 -33.03 -12.45
N LYS A 85 -7.38 -32.47 -11.96
CA LYS A 85 -7.38 -31.26 -11.13
C LYS A 85 -7.01 -30.04 -11.97
N ILE A 86 -7.86 -29.03 -11.91
CA ILE A 86 -7.64 -27.72 -12.56
C ILE A 86 -6.71 -26.84 -11.71
N PHE A 87 -6.74 -27.02 -10.39
CA PHE A 87 -5.86 -26.30 -9.46
C PHE A 87 -4.64 -27.13 -9.12
N ARG A 88 -3.47 -26.50 -9.06
CA ARG A 88 -2.30 -27.10 -8.41
C ARG A 88 -2.64 -27.41 -6.94
N SER A 89 -2.40 -28.64 -6.51
CA SER A 89 -2.59 -29.04 -5.10
C SER A 89 -1.56 -28.37 -4.20
N GLU A 90 -2.03 -27.77 -3.11
CA GLU A 90 -1.16 -27.27 -2.06
C GLU A 90 -0.68 -28.40 -1.15
N VAL A 91 0.47 -28.18 -0.50
CA VAL A 91 1.03 -29.14 0.46
C VAL A 91 0.18 -29.19 1.73
N ASP A 92 -0.46 -28.08 2.10
CA ASP A 92 -1.35 -27.98 3.25
C ASP A 92 -2.79 -27.74 2.79
N ALA A 93 -3.66 -28.71 3.09
CA ALA A 93 -5.06 -28.73 2.70
C ALA A 93 -5.88 -27.56 3.27
N ARG A 94 -5.38 -26.87 4.30
CA ARG A 94 -6.04 -25.66 4.86
C ARG A 94 -6.10 -24.50 3.88
N TYR A 95 -5.14 -24.41 2.96
CA TYR A 95 -5.09 -23.35 1.95
C TYR A 95 -5.77 -23.75 0.62
N ASP A 96 -6.40 -24.93 0.59
CA ASP A 96 -7.10 -25.49 -0.56
C ASP A 96 -8.48 -26.05 -0.17
N SER A 97 -9.30 -25.21 0.46
CA SER A 97 -10.70 -25.53 0.76
C SER A 97 -11.57 -25.48 -0.51
N ALA A 98 -12.71 -26.18 -0.49
CA ALA A 98 -13.70 -26.11 -1.56
C ALA A 98 -14.25 -24.68 -1.73
N SER A 99 -14.48 -23.96 -0.62
CA SER A 99 -14.89 -22.55 -0.63
C SER A 99 -13.89 -21.66 -1.36
N THR A 100 -12.60 -21.84 -1.10
CA THR A 100 -11.53 -21.07 -1.75
C THR A 100 -11.49 -21.37 -3.25
N ARG A 101 -11.63 -22.63 -3.67
CA ARG A 101 -11.66 -22.99 -5.10
C ARG A 101 -12.84 -22.37 -5.84
N GLN A 102 -14.01 -22.35 -5.21
CA GLN A 102 -15.19 -21.69 -5.77
C GLN A 102 -14.96 -20.17 -5.88
N ALA A 103 -14.46 -19.52 -4.82
CA ALA A 103 -14.17 -18.09 -4.84
C ALA A 103 -13.14 -17.69 -5.91
N ILE A 104 -12.11 -18.52 -6.15
CA ILE A 104 -11.16 -18.30 -7.26
C ILE A 104 -11.89 -18.40 -8.61
N GLY A 105 -12.74 -19.41 -8.79
CA GLY A 105 -13.50 -19.61 -10.02
C GLY A 105 -14.46 -18.45 -10.30
N ASP A 106 -15.24 -18.04 -9.31
CA ASP A 106 -16.19 -16.93 -9.41
C ASP A 106 -15.46 -15.61 -9.73
N PHE A 107 -14.28 -15.41 -9.13
CA PHE A 107 -13.43 -14.26 -9.40
C PHE A 107 -12.88 -14.24 -10.83
N VAL A 108 -12.28 -15.35 -11.29
CA VAL A 108 -11.68 -15.43 -12.64
C VAL A 108 -12.73 -15.40 -13.74
N LEU A 109 -13.91 -15.96 -13.50
CA LEU A 109 -15.04 -15.92 -14.44
C LEU A 109 -15.82 -14.61 -14.38
N GLY A 110 -15.51 -13.72 -13.43
CA GLY A 110 -16.21 -12.44 -13.26
C GLY A 110 -17.67 -12.59 -12.82
N LEU A 111 -18.00 -13.70 -12.17
CA LEU A 111 -19.32 -13.95 -11.57
C LEU A 111 -19.48 -13.25 -10.21
N ASP A 112 -18.37 -12.79 -9.64
CA ASP A 112 -18.36 -11.98 -8.43
C ASP A 112 -18.91 -10.57 -8.69
N ASP A 113 -19.57 -9.99 -7.68
CA ASP A 113 -20.23 -8.70 -7.80
C ASP A 113 -19.20 -7.56 -7.80
N LEU A 114 -18.74 -7.19 -9.01
CA LEU A 114 -17.80 -6.09 -9.25
C LEU A 114 -18.25 -4.76 -8.63
N SER A 115 -19.55 -4.55 -8.39
CA SER A 115 -20.06 -3.30 -7.80
C SER A 115 -19.55 -3.08 -6.37
N LEU A 116 -19.29 -4.17 -5.64
CA LEU A 116 -18.71 -4.12 -4.30
C LEU A 116 -17.23 -3.69 -4.36
N TYR A 117 -16.53 -4.06 -5.43
CA TYR A 117 -15.13 -3.70 -5.63
C TYR A 117 -14.95 -2.21 -5.90
N GLU A 118 -15.73 -1.61 -6.81
CA GLU A 118 -15.64 -0.17 -7.08
C GLU A 118 -15.84 0.66 -5.80
N SER A 119 -16.81 0.25 -4.98
CA SER A 119 -17.10 0.87 -3.69
C SER A 119 -15.93 0.75 -2.70
N ARG A 120 -15.27 -0.43 -2.67
CA ARG A 120 -14.07 -0.67 -1.85
C ARG A 120 -12.86 0.13 -2.33
N GLN A 121 -12.65 0.20 -3.63
CA GLN A 121 -11.56 0.98 -4.23
C GLN A 121 -11.73 2.46 -3.91
N LYS A 122 -12.95 2.98 -4.03
CA LYS A 122 -13.28 4.35 -3.65
C LYS A 122 -13.02 4.59 -2.17
N LYS A 123 -13.44 3.67 -1.30
CA LYS A 123 -13.16 3.74 0.15
C LYS A 123 -11.67 3.80 0.43
N TRP A 124 -10.88 2.92 -0.20
CA TRP A 124 -9.43 2.86 0.01
C TRP A 124 -8.71 4.13 -0.45
N LYS A 125 -9.05 4.65 -1.65
CA LYS A 125 -8.51 5.93 -2.14
C LYS A 125 -8.84 7.08 -1.17
N LEU A 126 -10.07 7.13 -0.65
CA LEU A 126 -10.46 8.12 0.34
C LEU A 126 -9.65 7.99 1.63
N THR A 127 -9.49 6.77 2.15
CA THR A 127 -8.69 6.53 3.37
C THR A 127 -7.26 6.99 3.19
N ARG A 128 -6.62 6.69 2.06
CA ARG A 128 -5.25 7.13 1.78
C ARG A 128 -5.11 8.65 1.73
N ASN A 129 -6.10 9.33 1.13
CA ASN A 129 -6.13 10.79 1.11
C ASN A 129 -6.31 11.36 2.53
N ILE A 130 -7.13 10.72 3.37
CA ILE A 130 -7.30 11.11 4.78
C ILE A 130 -5.97 10.93 5.54
N ASP A 131 -5.31 9.79 5.39
CA ASP A 131 -4.03 9.53 6.08
C ASP A 131 -2.94 10.54 5.67
N SER A 132 -2.90 10.92 4.39
CA SER A 132 -2.01 11.98 3.89
C SER A 132 -2.31 13.32 4.54
N ILE A 133 -3.58 13.74 4.56
CA ILE A 133 -4.00 15.01 5.16
C ILE A 133 -3.74 15.02 6.67
N GLU A 134 -3.97 13.91 7.37
CA GLU A 134 -3.65 13.80 8.79
C GLU A 134 -2.15 13.91 9.06
N SER A 135 -1.32 13.31 8.21
CA SER A 135 0.13 13.43 8.29
C SER A 135 0.57 14.89 8.11
N ASP A 136 -0.02 15.60 7.16
CA ASP A 136 0.25 17.01 6.91
C ASP A 136 -0.20 17.88 8.09
N ILE A 137 -1.41 17.67 8.61
CA ILE A 137 -1.93 18.38 9.79
C ILE A 137 -1.03 18.15 11.01
N LYS A 138 -0.60 16.90 11.26
CA LYS A 138 0.34 16.59 12.37
C LYS A 138 1.67 17.31 12.19
N SER A 139 2.16 17.41 10.95
CA SER A 139 3.40 18.13 10.62
C SER A 139 3.25 19.63 10.87
N TYR A 140 2.15 20.24 10.39
CA TYR A 140 1.86 21.65 10.64
C TYR A 140 1.69 21.97 12.13
N LYS A 141 0.94 21.14 12.87
CA LYS A 141 0.78 21.30 14.33
C LYS A 141 2.13 21.25 15.05
N ARG A 142 3.03 20.34 14.65
CA ARG A 142 4.38 20.26 15.23
C ARG A 142 5.19 21.52 14.95
N ILE A 143 5.12 22.07 13.74
CA ILE A 143 5.85 23.30 13.37
C ILE A 143 5.33 24.51 14.15
N LEU A 144 4.02 24.57 14.36
CA LEU A 144 3.36 25.68 15.05
C LEU A 144 3.42 25.55 16.58
N GLU A 145 3.88 24.41 17.11
CA GLU A 145 3.94 24.11 18.56
C GLU A 145 2.57 24.22 19.26
N ILE A 146 1.50 23.89 18.52
CA ILE A 146 0.13 24.02 18.99
C ILE A 146 -0.40 22.69 19.56
N ASP A 147 -1.04 22.76 20.74
CA ASP A 147 -1.64 21.61 21.42
C ASP A 147 -3.08 21.29 20.93
N GLU A 148 -3.57 20.09 21.22
CA GLU A 148 -4.78 19.47 20.63
C GLU A 148 -6.10 20.26 20.84
N LEU A 149 -6.12 21.21 21.79
CA LEU A 149 -7.28 21.98 22.26
C LEU A 149 -7.24 23.47 21.84
N THR A 150 -7.01 23.75 20.56
CA THR A 150 -6.84 25.12 20.06
C THR A 150 -8.01 25.62 19.21
N SER A 151 -8.39 26.88 19.47
CA SER A 151 -9.36 27.65 18.70
C SER A 151 -8.74 28.18 17.42
N LEU A 152 -9.55 28.51 16.41
CA LEU A 152 -9.09 29.09 15.14
C LEU A 152 -8.20 30.33 15.33
N LYS A 153 -8.46 31.11 16.39
CA LYS A 153 -7.66 32.30 16.74
C LYS A 153 -6.23 31.96 17.15
N ASP A 154 -6.02 30.83 17.82
CA ASP A 154 -4.71 30.41 18.30
C ASP A 154 -3.80 30.01 17.12
N TYR A 155 -4.38 29.54 16.01
CA TYR A 155 -3.66 29.29 14.76
C TYR A 155 -3.18 30.60 14.11
N ASP A 156 -4.03 31.63 14.05
CA ASP A 156 -3.66 32.93 13.49
C ASP A 156 -2.54 33.60 14.29
N ASP A 157 -2.60 33.52 15.62
CA ASP A 157 -1.58 34.05 16.54
C ASP A 157 -0.24 33.29 16.41
N ALA A 158 -0.28 31.96 16.26
CA ALA A 158 0.92 31.16 16.07
C ALA A 158 1.58 31.40 14.70
N ILE A 159 0.78 31.55 13.64
CA ILE A 159 1.28 31.85 12.28
C ILE A 159 1.97 33.21 12.27
N THR A 160 1.35 34.24 12.86
CA THR A 160 1.96 35.58 12.94
C THR A 160 3.24 35.57 13.76
N ASN A 161 3.30 34.82 14.87
CA ASN A 161 4.54 34.67 15.62
C ASN A 161 5.67 34.01 14.81
N LYS A 162 5.41 32.91 14.10
CA LYS A 162 6.42 32.27 13.25
C LYS A 162 6.85 33.13 12.07
N GLN A 163 5.94 33.94 11.51
CA GLN A 163 6.29 34.94 10.48
C GLN A 163 7.27 35.99 11.02
N ASN A 164 7.01 36.50 12.23
CA ASN A 164 7.91 37.46 12.88
C ASN A 164 9.30 36.84 13.20
N GLU A 165 9.34 35.59 13.68
CA GLU A 165 10.62 34.87 13.88
C GLU A 165 11.40 34.72 12.59
N LEU A 166 10.74 34.37 11.48
CA LEU A 166 11.36 34.23 10.16
C LEU A 166 11.93 35.57 9.67
N GLU A 167 11.20 36.68 9.82
CA GLU A 167 11.71 38.00 9.44
C GLU A 167 12.97 38.38 10.22
N ILE A 168 12.99 38.14 11.53
CA ILE A 168 14.16 38.38 12.39
C ILE A 168 15.35 37.53 11.90
N CYS A 169 15.12 36.25 11.62
CA CYS A 169 16.15 35.32 11.15
C CYS A 169 16.72 35.73 9.78
N VAL A 170 15.88 36.21 8.87
CA VAL A 170 16.29 36.73 7.55
C VAL A 170 17.14 37.99 7.71
N ILE A 171 16.76 38.90 8.61
CA ILE A 171 17.53 40.11 8.90
C ILE A 171 18.91 39.76 9.47
N GLU A 172 18.99 38.83 10.43
CA GLU A 172 20.27 38.36 10.98
C GLU A 172 21.16 37.71 9.92
N LYS A 173 20.59 36.89 9.05
CA LYS A 173 21.32 36.24 7.95
C LYS A 173 21.87 37.27 6.97
N ASN A 174 21.07 38.27 6.59
CA ASN A 174 21.52 39.36 5.72
C ASN A 174 22.62 40.22 6.38
N ARG A 175 22.55 40.42 7.70
CA ARG A 175 23.62 41.09 8.45
C ARG A 175 24.94 40.31 8.40
N LYS A 176 24.89 38.98 8.58
CA LYS A 176 26.06 38.08 8.48
C LYS A 176 26.64 37.98 7.07
N LEU A 177 25.85 38.18 6.03
CA LEU A 177 26.32 38.22 4.63
C LEU A 177 26.91 39.58 4.23
N SER A 178 26.63 40.65 4.98
CA SER A 178 27.16 42.00 4.73
C SER A 178 28.46 42.32 5.48
N MET A 179 28.90 41.43 6.37
CA MET A 179 30.25 41.41 6.97
C MET A 179 31.14 40.44 6.20
#